data_AF-A0A953QHB2-F1
#
_entry.id   AF-A0A953QHB2-F1
#
_cell.length_a   1.000
_cell.length_b   1.000
_cell.length_c   1.000
_cell.angle_alpha   90.00
_cell.angle_beta   90.00
_cell.angle_gamma   90.00
#
_symmetry.space_group_name_H-M   'P 1'
#
loop_
_entity.id
_entity.type
_entity.pdbx_description
1 polymer ?
#
loop_
_entity_poly.entity_id
_entity_poly.type
_entity_poly.pdbx_seq_one_letter_code
_entity_poly.pdbx_strand_id
1 'polypeptide(L)'
;MVVSIFLLWRGKLFDARWMLWILLLSLPFPYIANTAGWMTAELGRQPWLVYGLMLTKDGYSKTVSAGNGMFTLLGFMGMYLVLGILFLFLVRREIERGPVAEPAVAH
;
A
#
# COMPACT_ATOMS: atom_id res chain seq x y z
N MET A 1 -3.08 13.69 12.14
CA MET A 1 -4.40 13.94 11.52
C MET A 1 -5.28 14.88 12.33
N VAL A 2 -5.51 14.68 13.63
CA VAL A 2 -6.34 15.61 14.43
C VAL A 2 -5.77 17.05 14.42
N VAL A 3 -4.45 17.19 14.62
CA VAL A 3 -3.79 18.51 14.62
C VAL A 3 -3.82 19.17 13.25
N SER A 4 -3.64 18.41 12.16
CA SER A 4 -3.72 18.96 10.79
C SER A 4 -5.14 19.41 10.44
N ILE A 5 -6.16 18.67 10.86
CA ILE A 5 -7.58 19.05 10.70
C ILE A 5 -7.89 20.32 11.50
N PHE A 6 -7.41 20.42 12.75
CA PHE A 6 -7.60 21.62 13.55
C PHE A 6 -6.94 22.86 12.93
N LEU A 7 -5.72 22.73 12.40
CA LEU A 7 -5.02 23.82 11.70
C LEU A 7 -5.71 24.19 10.38
N LEU A 8 -6.29 23.21 9.68
CA LEU A 8 -7.08 23.45 8.46
C LEU A 8 -8.34 24.27 8.78
N TRP A 9 -9.08 23.88 9.82
CA TRP A 9 -10.28 24.60 10.27
C TRP A 9 -9.97 26.05 10.70
N ARG A 10 -8.77 26.28 11.24
CA ARG A 10 -8.28 27.63 11.59
C ARG A 10 -7.71 28.42 10.40
N GLY A 11 -7.66 27.84 9.20
CA GLY A 11 -7.08 28.45 8.00
C GLY A 11 -5.56 28.61 8.02
N LYS A 12 -4.84 27.99 8.97
CA LYS A 12 -3.38 28.15 9.18
C LYS A 12 -2.55 26.97 8.70
N LEU A 13 -3.17 25.93 8.15
CA LEU A 13 -2.46 24.70 7.78
C LEU A 13 -1.35 24.95 6.76
N PHE A 14 -1.63 25.77 5.74
CA PHE A 14 -0.69 26.05 4.66
C PHE A 14 0.51 26.91 5.11
N ASP A 15 0.37 27.67 6.19
CA ASP A 15 1.47 28.43 6.79
C ASP A 15 2.38 27.55 7.67
N ALA A 16 1.84 26.45 8.20
CA ALA A 16 2.54 25.55 9.12
C ALA A 16 3.42 24.53 8.37
N ARG A 17 4.56 24.99 7.82
CA ARG A 17 5.50 24.15 7.04
C ARG A 17 5.90 22.83 7.73
N TRP A 18 6.11 22.83 9.05
CA TRP A 18 6.45 21.64 9.81
C TRP A 18 5.34 20.57 9.75
N MET A 19 4.07 20.99 9.75
CA MET A 19 2.92 20.09 9.65
C MET A 19 2.82 19.49 8.24
N LEU A 20 3.11 20.27 7.20
CA LEU A 20 3.11 19.78 5.82
C LEU A 20 4.18 18.68 5.61
N TRP A 21 5.36 18.82 6.23
CA TRP A 21 6.37 17.76 6.22
C TRP A 21 5.89 16.48 6.93
N ILE A 22 5.23 16.60 8.08
CA ILE A 22 4.65 15.45 8.78
C ILE A 22 3.61 14.76 7.90
N LEU A 23 2.74 15.52 7.23
CA LEU A 23 1.74 14.95 6.31
C LEU A 23 2.39 14.22 5.14
N LEU A 24 3.42 14.80 4.51
CA LEU A 24 4.17 14.15 3.44
C LEU A 24 4.82 12.84 3.92
N LEU A 25 5.50 12.88 5.06
CA LEU A 25 6.16 11.70 5.64
C LEU A 25 5.17 10.67 6.20
N SER A 26 3.88 11.02 6.35
CA SER A 26 2.85 10.08 6.80
C SER A 26 2.37 9.11 5.71
N LEU A 27 2.69 9.39 4.44
CA LEU A 27 2.27 8.60 3.28
C LEU A 27 2.52 7.06 3.38
N PRO A 28 3.67 6.56 3.87
CA PRO A 28 3.91 5.11 3.94
C PRO A 28 3.16 4.42 5.09
N PHE A 29 2.74 5.14 6.13
CA PHE A 29 2.20 4.52 7.35
C PHE A 29 0.89 3.75 7.14
N PRO A 30 -0.09 4.24 6.36
CA PRO A 30 -1.30 3.45 6.05
C PRO A 30 -0.98 2.12 5.38
N TYR A 31 -0.01 2.09 4.46
CA TYR A 31 0.41 0.85 3.79
C TYR A 31 1.05 -0.12 4.78
N ILE A 32 1.97 0.35 5.62
CA ILE A 32 2.62 -0.47 6.64
C ILE A 32 1.59 -1.03 7.63
N ALA A 33 0.68 -0.19 8.12
CA ALA A 33 -0.36 -0.59 9.06
C ALA A 33 -1.31 -1.62 8.46
N ASN A 34 -1.72 -1.44 7.20
CA ASN A 34 -2.55 -2.41 6.48
C ASN A 34 -1.82 -3.76 6.32
N THR A 35 -0.59 -3.74 5.81
CA THR A 35 0.20 -4.97 5.63
C THR A 35 0.44 -5.69 6.96
N ALA A 36 0.79 -4.96 8.02
CA ALA A 36 1.00 -5.53 9.35
C ALA A 36 -0.30 -6.11 9.95
N GLY A 37 -1.44 -5.44 9.73
CA GLY A 37 -2.76 -5.92 10.15
C GLY A 37 -3.11 -7.26 9.52
N TRP A 38 -2.95 -7.38 8.19
CA TRP A 38 -3.09 -8.66 7.49
C TRP A 38 -2.07 -9.67 8.02
N MET A 39 -0.77 -9.38 8.03
CA MET A 39 0.22 -10.32 8.58
C MET A 39 -0.14 -10.85 9.97
N THR A 40 -0.68 -10.00 10.86
CA THR A 40 -1.15 -10.44 12.19
C THR A 40 -2.34 -11.39 12.12
N ALA A 41 -3.33 -11.14 11.25
CA ALA A 41 -4.48 -12.01 11.08
C ALA A 41 -4.12 -13.36 10.42
N GLU A 42 -3.26 -13.34 9.39
CA GLU A 42 -2.81 -14.52 8.66
C GLU A 42 -1.85 -15.39 9.47
N LEU A 43 -0.90 -14.77 10.18
CA LEU A 43 0.04 -15.51 11.02
C LEU A 43 -0.60 -15.94 12.33
N GLY A 44 -1.52 -15.14 12.89
CA GLY A 44 -2.22 -15.45 14.13
C GLY A 44 -3.08 -16.72 14.07
N ARG A 45 -3.52 -17.14 12.87
CA ARG A 45 -4.26 -18.40 12.70
C ARG A 45 -3.37 -19.64 12.52
N GLN A 46 -2.07 -19.48 12.30
CA GLN A 46 -1.16 -20.63 12.18
C GLN A 46 -1.19 -21.44 13.49
N PRO A 47 -1.22 -22.80 13.43
CA PRO A 47 -0.92 -23.67 12.29
C PRO A 47 -2.15 -24.06 11.44
N TRP A 48 -3.28 -23.37 11.60
CA TRP A 48 -4.54 -23.70 10.91
C TRP A 48 -4.70 -22.92 9.61
N LEU A 49 -5.06 -23.63 8.55
CA LEU A 49 -5.61 -23.03 7.34
C LEU A 49 -7.09 -22.70 7.53
N VAL A 50 -7.84 -23.65 8.11
CA VAL A 50 -9.22 -23.50 8.57
C VAL A 50 -9.27 -23.99 10.02
N TYR A 51 -9.66 -23.12 10.94
CA TYR A 51 -9.64 -23.39 12.38
C TYR A 51 -10.37 -24.69 12.73
N GLY A 52 -9.68 -25.58 13.45
CA GLY A 52 -10.22 -26.86 13.90
C GLY A 52 -10.53 -27.88 12.80
N LEU A 53 -10.29 -27.55 11.52
CA LEU A 53 -10.66 -28.38 10.38
C LEU A 53 -9.45 -28.79 9.52
N MET A 54 -8.57 -27.86 9.19
CA MET A 54 -7.46 -28.12 8.26
C MET A 54 -6.18 -27.39 8.69
N LEU A 55 -5.08 -28.14 8.76
CA LEU A 55 -3.75 -27.59 9.06
C LEU A 55 -3.10 -27.02 7.79
N THR A 56 -2.31 -25.97 7.95
CA THR A 56 -1.58 -25.31 6.85
C THR A 56 -0.67 -26.28 6.09
N LYS A 57 -0.03 -27.22 6.80
CA LYS A 57 0.84 -28.24 6.20
C LYS A 57 0.12 -29.16 5.21
N ASP A 58 -1.18 -29.31 5.34
CA ASP A 58 -1.99 -30.22 4.51
C ASP A 58 -2.70 -29.47 3.36
N GLY A 59 -2.57 -28.13 3.31
CA GLY A 59 -3.28 -27.25 2.37
C GLY A 59 -2.64 -27.10 0.99
N TYR A 60 -1.45 -27.65 0.75
CA TYR A 60 -0.79 -27.56 -0.55
C TYR A 60 -1.18 -28.72 -1.48
N SER A 61 -1.15 -28.47 -2.80
CA SER A 61 -1.44 -29.51 -3.79
C SER A 61 -0.29 -30.51 -3.89
N LYS A 62 -0.60 -31.80 -3.69
CA LYS A 62 0.37 -32.91 -3.81
C LYS A 62 0.67 -33.32 -5.26
N THR A 63 -0.15 -32.89 -6.21
CA THR A 63 -0.03 -33.26 -7.63
C THR A 63 0.81 -32.26 -8.43
N VAL A 64 1.07 -31.07 -7.87
CA VAL A 64 1.85 -30.02 -8.53
C VAL A 64 3.29 -30.10 -8.05
N SER A 65 4.23 -30.12 -8.99
CA SER A 65 5.66 -30.13 -8.66
C SER A 65 6.09 -28.82 -8.02
N ALA A 66 7.04 -28.89 -7.08
CA ALA A 66 7.63 -27.71 -6.46
C ALA A 66 8.28 -26.77 -7.50
N GLY A 67 8.83 -27.33 -8.59
CA GLY A 67 9.40 -26.56 -9.70
C GLY A 67 8.38 -25.67 -10.40
N ASN A 68 7.18 -26.17 -10.67
CA ASN A 68 6.10 -25.38 -11.26
C ASN A 68 5.65 -24.24 -10.32
N GLY A 69 5.56 -24.54 -9.02
CA GLY A 69 5.26 -23.53 -8.00
C GLY A 69 6.30 -22.41 -7.97
N MET A 70 7.59 -22.76 -7.98
CA MET A 70 8.69 -21.79 -7.97
C MET A 70 8.72 -20.95 -9.26
N PHE A 71 8.54 -21.58 -10.43
CA PHE A 71 8.53 -20.88 -11.70
C PHE A 71 7.41 -19.84 -11.78
N THR A 72 6.19 -20.22 -11.41
CA THR A 72 5.04 -19.31 -11.42
C THR A 72 5.17 -18.22 -10.37
N LEU A 73 5.66 -18.53 -9.17
CA LEU A 73 5.93 -17.55 -8.12
C LEU A 73 6.91 -16.47 -8.60
N LEU A 74 8.05 -16.88 -9.17
CA LEU A 74 9.04 -15.95 -9.73
C LEU A 74 8.47 -15.14 -10.89
N GLY A 75 7.66 -15.75 -11.76
CA GLY A 75 6.96 -15.07 -12.84
C GLY A 75 6.03 -13.97 -12.31
N PHE A 76 5.19 -14.27 -11.32
CA PHE A 76 4.32 -13.29 -10.68
C PHE A 76 5.08 -12.21 -9.93
N MET A 77 6.15 -12.56 -9.21
CA MET A 77 7.02 -11.58 -8.54
C MET A 77 7.64 -10.61 -9.55
N GLY A 78 8.19 -11.12 -10.67
CA GLY A 78 8.76 -10.30 -11.73
C GLY A 78 7.71 -9.38 -12.36
N MET A 79 6.53 -9.91 -12.67
CA MET A 79 5.43 -9.12 -13.24
C MET A 79 4.99 -7.99 -12.29
N TYR A 80 4.78 -8.28 -11.00
CA TYR A 80 4.43 -7.26 -10.02
C TYR A 80 5.55 -6.25 -9.77
N LEU A 81 6.82 -6.66 -9.86
CA LEU A 81 7.94 -5.73 -9.80
C LEU A 81 7.92 -4.73 -10.97
N VAL A 82 7.72 -5.22 -12.20
CA VAL A 82 7.62 -4.35 -13.39
C VAL A 82 6.44 -3.39 -13.28
N LEU A 83 5.26 -3.90 -12.87
CA LEU A 83 4.08 -3.06 -12.65
C LEU A 83 4.30 -2.04 -11.54
N GLY A 84 4.99 -2.42 -10.46
CA GLY A 84 5.35 -1.52 -9.37
C GLY A 84 6.28 -0.39 -9.82
N ILE A 85 7.31 -0.70 -10.61
CA ILE A 85 8.21 0.32 -11.19
C ILE A 85 7.44 1.26 -12.11
N LEU A 86 6.60 0.72 -13.00
CA LEU A 86 5.77 1.52 -13.89
C LEU A 86 4.83 2.45 -13.11
N PHE A 87 4.19 1.93 -12.06
CA PHE A 87 3.33 2.71 -11.18
C PHE A 87 4.09 3.88 -10.54
N LEU A 88 5.26 3.63 -9.96
CA LEU A 88 6.10 4.70 -9.36
C LEU A 88 6.52 5.75 -10.39
N PHE A 89 6.87 5.32 -11.60
CA PHE A 89 7.18 6.23 -12.70
C PHE A 89 5.97 7.11 -13.07
N LEU A 90 4.79 6.51 -13.22
CA LEU A 90 3.56 7.24 -13.58
C LEU A 90 3.14 8.20 -12.47
N VAL A 91 3.15 7.76 -11.21
CA VAL A 91 2.83 8.62 -10.06
C VAL A 91 3.78 9.80 -9.98
N ARG A 92 5.09 9.57 -10.12
CA ARG A 92 6.07 10.65 -10.15
C ARG A 92 5.79 11.63 -11.28
N ARG A 93 5.55 11.13 -12.49
CA ARG A 93 5.24 11.94 -13.67
C ARG A 93 4.00 12.82 -13.46
N GLU A 94 2.94 12.28 -12.85
CA GLU A 94 1.72 13.04 -12.60
C GLU A 94 1.88 14.05 -11.46
N ILE A 95 2.64 13.70 -10.41
CA ILE A 95 2.99 14.65 -9.34
C ILE A 95 3.80 15.83 -9.90
N GLU A 96 4.79 15.57 -10.78
CA GLU A 96 5.63 16.61 -11.40
C GLU A 96 4.86 17.48 -12.39
N ARG A 97 3.87 16.92 -13.11
CA ARG A 97 2.99 17.68 -14.00
C ARG A 97 2.12 18.67 -13.24
N GLY A 98 1.70 18.30 -12.03
CA GLY A 98 0.74 19.08 -11.24
C GLY A 98 -0.64 19.13 -11.91
N PRO A 99 -1.64 19.73 -11.24
CA PRO A 99 -2.95 19.94 -11.83
C PRO A 99 -2.85 20.92 -13.00
N VAL A 100 -3.50 20.59 -14.13
CA VAL A 100 -3.70 21.56 -15.21
C VAL A 100 -4.58 22.68 -14.64
N ALA A 101 -4.10 23.92 -14.71
CA ALA A 101 -4.88 25.07 -14.27
C ALA A 101 -6.16 25.16 -15.10
N GLU A 102 -7.30 24.83 -14.50
CA GLU A 102 -8.60 25.20 -15.05
C GLU A 102 -8.65 26.74 -15.06
N PRO A 103 -9.02 27.40 -16.18
CA PRO A 103 -9.09 28.85 -16.22
C PRO A 103 -10.04 29.30 -15.11
N ALA A 104 -9.54 30.13 -14.20
CA ALA A 104 -10.31 30.64 -13.08
C ALA A 104 -11.61 31.23 -13.61
N VAL A 105 -12.74 30.59 -13.30
CA VAL A 105 -14.05 31.19 -13.52
C VAL A 105 -14.11 32.39 -12.58
N ALA A 106 -13.91 33.58 -13.16
CA ALA A 106 -14.04 34.83 -12.46
C ALA A 106 -15.48 34.94 -11.94
N HIS A 107 -15.63 34.91 -10.61
CA HIS A 107 -16.82 35.34 -9.90
C HIS A 107 -16.44 36.56 -9.05
#